data_AF-A0A2G6B8J8-F1
#
_entry.id   AF-A0A2G6B8J8-F1
#
_cell.length_a   1.000
_cell.length_b   1.000
_cell.length_c   1.000
_cell.angle_alpha   90.00
_cell.angle_beta   90.00
_cell.angle_gamma   90.00
#
_symmetry.space_group_name_H-M   'P 1'
#
loop_
_entity.id
_entity.type
_entity.pdbx_description
1 polymer ?
#
loop_
_entity_poly.entity_id
_entity_poly.type
_entity_poly.pdbx_seq_one_letter_code
_entity_poly.pdbx_strand_id
1 'polypeptide(L)'
;MKRFWQLVGIGIAGGAVLALLMLVIWAVTGNEAYILLYNVDYFPIIHVFSHVLWFGIVFHFVFCIASVLGLFYLLSFLNWQYKMWPYIVVYTVGSGVLYFLTLLTDRPPAADDGMAWLYWTGSHLVFSVLVASMVSRYVDRGRV
;
A
#
# COMPACT_ATOMS: atom_id res chain seq x y z
N MET A 1 0.56 -19.07 14.52
CA MET A 1 1.68 -18.86 13.56
C MET A 1 1.26 -18.92 12.09
N LYS A 2 0.50 -19.93 11.64
CA LYS A 2 0.03 -20.03 10.24
C LYS A 2 -0.62 -18.76 9.69
N ARG A 3 -1.58 -18.19 10.44
CA ARG A 3 -2.29 -16.94 10.07
C ARG A 3 -1.35 -15.76 9.83
N PHE A 4 -0.36 -15.59 10.71
CA PHE A 4 0.61 -14.51 10.61
C PHE A 4 1.38 -14.59 9.28
N TRP A 5 1.92 -15.77 8.95
CA TRP A 5 2.65 -15.97 7.70
C TRP A 5 1.78 -15.83 6.45
N GLN A 6 0.50 -16.20 6.52
CA GLN A 6 -0.45 -15.93 5.43
C GLN A 6 -0.62 -14.42 5.20
N LEU A 7 -0.79 -13.64 6.27
CA LEU A 7 -0.92 -12.18 6.17
C LEU A 7 0.36 -11.52 5.66
N VAL A 8 1.53 -11.97 6.11
CA VAL A 8 2.83 -11.52 5.56
C VAL A 8 2.92 -11.80 4.07
N GLY A 9 2.59 -13.03 3.65
CA GLY A 9 2.59 -13.40 2.22
C GLY A 9 1.62 -12.57 1.39
N ILE A 10 0.43 -12.25 1.93
CA ILE A 10 -0.54 -11.37 1.27
C ILE A 10 0.01 -9.94 1.13
N GLY A 11 0.66 -9.40 2.16
CA GLY A 11 1.31 -8.09 2.10
C GLY A 11 2.40 -8.03 1.02
N ILE A 12 3.24 -9.06 0.93
CA ILE A 12 4.28 -9.16 -0.10
C ILE A 12 3.67 -9.26 -1.50
N ALA A 13 2.71 -10.18 -1.70
CA ALA A 13 2.07 -10.36 -3.00
C ALA A 13 1.32 -9.10 -3.46
N GLY A 14 0.56 -8.47 -2.56
CA GLY A 14 -0.13 -7.21 -2.82
C GLY A 14 0.85 -6.09 -3.16
N GLY A 15 1.90 -5.92 -2.35
CA GLY A 15 2.92 -4.90 -2.56
C GLY A 15 3.65 -5.05 -3.90
N ALA A 16 3.92 -6.29 -4.32
CA ALA A 16 4.55 -6.58 -5.61
C ALA A 16 3.62 -6.26 -6.80
N VAL A 17 2.34 -6.63 -6.71
CA VAL A 17 1.34 -6.28 -7.74
C VAL A 17 1.16 -4.77 -7.84
N LEU A 18 1.11 -4.06 -6.72
CA LEU A 18 1.01 -2.59 -6.68
C LEU A 18 2.25 -1.93 -7.32
N ALA A 19 3.44 -2.36 -6.94
CA ALA A 19 4.70 -1.84 -7.49
C ALA A 19 4.79 -2.08 -9.00
N LEU A 20 4.45 -3.29 -9.46
CA LEU A 20 4.42 -3.62 -10.89
C LEU A 20 3.39 -2.80 -11.65
N LEU A 21 2.18 -2.62 -11.10
CA LEU A 21 1.13 -1.84 -11.73
C LEU A 21 1.56 -0.37 -11.92
N MET A 22 2.15 0.23 -10.89
CA MET A 22 2.66 1.60 -10.96
C MET A 22 3.83 1.73 -11.95
N LEU A 23 4.70 0.72 -12.02
CA LEU A 23 5.78 0.68 -13.00
C LEU A 23 5.23 0.60 -14.44
N VAL A 24 4.19 -0.20 -14.68
CA VAL A 24 3.52 -0.27 -15.98
C VAL A 24 2.86 1.06 -16.34
N ILE A 25 2.18 1.70 -15.39
CA ILE A 25 1.59 3.03 -15.61
C ILE A 25 2.67 4.03 -16.00
N TRP A 26 3.78 4.08 -15.30
CA TRP A 26 4.91 4.94 -15.66
C TRP A 26 5.45 4.61 -17.06
N ALA A 27 5.67 3.34 -17.38
CA ALA A 27 6.20 2.92 -18.68
C ALA A 27 5.29 3.30 -19.87
N VAL A 28 3.97 3.37 -19.65
CA VAL A 28 2.99 3.69 -20.70
C VAL A 28 2.68 5.20 -20.77
N THR A 29 2.70 5.90 -19.63
CA THR A 29 2.18 7.28 -19.52
C THR A 29 3.26 8.31 -19.23
N GLY A 30 4.44 7.89 -18.77
CA GLY A 30 5.48 8.76 -18.23
C GLY A 30 5.15 9.34 -16.85
N ASN A 31 3.98 9.07 -16.27
CA ASN A 31 3.59 9.64 -14.99
C ASN A 31 4.42 9.06 -13.83
N GLU A 32 4.94 9.95 -12.99
CA GLU A 32 5.93 9.65 -11.95
C GLU A 32 5.33 9.27 -10.59
N ALA A 33 4.01 9.04 -10.50
CA ALA A 33 3.36 8.68 -9.24
C ALA A 33 3.96 7.46 -8.52
N TYR A 34 4.67 6.58 -9.26
CA TYR A 34 5.36 5.42 -8.68
C TYR A 34 6.51 5.82 -7.75
N ILE A 35 7.10 7.02 -7.91
CA ILE A 35 8.19 7.51 -7.06
C ILE A 35 7.72 7.64 -5.61
N LEU A 36 6.46 8.01 -5.40
CA LEU A 36 5.87 8.15 -4.08
C LEU A 36 5.83 6.82 -3.29
N LEU A 37 5.80 5.66 -3.96
CA LEU A 37 5.86 4.35 -3.28
C LEU A 37 7.15 4.17 -2.47
N TYR A 38 8.24 4.76 -2.97
CA TYR A 38 9.57 4.58 -2.42
C TYR A 38 10.10 5.83 -1.71
N ASN A 39 9.32 6.90 -1.72
CA ASN A 39 9.71 8.16 -1.09
C ASN A 39 9.56 8.06 0.43
N VAL A 40 10.60 8.46 1.16
CA VAL A 40 10.64 8.50 2.63
C VAL A 40 11.06 9.89 3.15
N ASP A 41 11.14 10.90 2.28
CA ASP A 41 11.57 12.26 2.62
C ASP A 41 10.73 12.89 3.73
N TYR A 42 9.43 12.57 3.77
CA TYR A 42 8.47 13.11 4.74
C TYR A 42 8.63 12.54 6.15
N PHE A 43 9.55 11.60 6.39
CA PHE A 43 9.80 11.05 7.73
C PHE A 43 10.96 11.75 8.46
N PRO A 44 10.75 12.32 9.66
CA PRO A 44 11.78 13.08 10.39
C PRO A 44 13.07 12.31 10.70
N ILE A 45 13.01 10.99 10.89
CA ILE A 45 14.17 10.19 11.32
C ILE A 45 14.81 9.43 10.14
N ILE A 46 14.00 8.87 9.23
CA ILE A 46 14.50 7.97 8.18
C ILE A 46 14.73 8.66 6.82
N HIS A 47 14.41 9.95 6.69
CA HIS A 47 14.66 10.72 5.45
C HIS A 47 16.14 10.71 5.03
N VAL A 48 17.08 10.52 5.98
CA VAL A 48 18.52 10.42 5.68
C VAL A 48 18.86 9.29 4.70
N PHE A 49 17.98 8.30 4.55
CA PHE A 49 18.13 7.17 3.62
C PHE A 49 17.40 7.36 2.29
N SER A 50 16.81 8.53 2.02
CA SER A 50 15.94 8.72 0.85
C SER A 50 16.66 8.64 -0.50
N HIS A 51 17.98 8.78 -0.51
CA HIS A 51 18.82 8.58 -1.69
C HIS A 51 19.13 7.10 -1.96
N VAL A 52 18.86 6.21 -0.99
CA VAL A 52 19.13 4.77 -1.09
C VAL A 52 17.91 4.06 -1.67
N LEU A 53 17.96 3.70 -2.96
CA LEU A 53 16.84 3.04 -3.67
C LEU A 53 16.32 1.80 -2.93
N TRP A 54 17.24 0.92 -2.47
CA TRP A 54 16.87 -0.30 -1.76
C TRP A 54 16.14 -0.03 -0.44
N PHE A 55 16.43 1.09 0.22
CA PHE A 55 15.73 1.47 1.45
C PHE A 55 14.26 1.79 1.16
N GLY A 56 13.97 2.58 0.12
CA GLY A 56 12.61 2.88 -0.29
C GLY A 56 11.82 1.63 -0.69
N ILE A 57 12.44 0.70 -1.41
CA ILE A 57 11.81 -0.58 -1.79
C ILE A 57 11.49 -1.42 -0.55
N VAL A 58 12.44 -1.59 0.37
CA VAL A 58 12.21 -2.33 1.62
C VAL A 58 11.13 -1.65 2.46
N PHE A 59 11.17 -0.33 2.56
CA PHE A 59 10.17 0.45 3.27
C PHE A 59 8.76 0.21 2.73
N HIS A 60 8.58 0.26 1.40
CA HIS A 60 7.31 -0.06 0.74
C HIS A 60 6.76 -1.43 1.15
N PHE A 61 7.58 -2.49 1.03
CA PHE A 61 7.13 -3.84 1.39
C PHE A 61 6.86 -4.02 2.89
N VAL A 62 7.67 -3.42 3.76
CA VAL A 62 7.42 -3.41 5.20
C VAL A 62 6.09 -2.72 5.49
N PHE A 63 5.81 -1.60 4.85
CA PHE A 63 4.55 -0.87 5.02
C PHE A 63 3.35 -1.67 4.50
N CYS A 64 3.47 -2.36 3.36
CA CYS A 64 2.43 -3.27 2.86
C CYS A 64 2.15 -4.44 3.83
N ILE A 65 3.19 -5.05 4.40
CA ILE A 65 3.02 -6.13 5.39
C ILE A 65 2.39 -5.59 6.67
N ALA A 66 2.89 -4.46 7.17
CA ALA A 66 2.40 -3.83 8.39
C ALA A 66 0.94 -3.38 8.25
N SER A 67 0.55 -2.83 7.09
CA SER A 67 -0.83 -2.39 6.84
C SER A 67 -1.80 -3.58 6.81
N VAL A 68 -1.43 -4.69 6.15
CA VAL A 68 -2.24 -5.92 6.13
C VAL A 68 -2.39 -6.52 7.52
N LEU A 69 -1.30 -6.66 8.28
CA LEU A 69 -1.34 -7.15 9.66
C LEU A 69 -2.18 -6.23 10.56
N GLY A 70 -1.87 -4.94 10.53
CA GLY A 70 -2.51 -3.92 11.36
C GLY A 70 -4.01 -3.84 11.11
N LEU A 71 -4.44 -3.73 9.86
CA LEU A 71 -5.85 -3.64 9.52
C LEU A 71 -6.59 -4.96 9.83
N PHE A 72 -6.00 -6.12 9.55
CA PHE A 72 -6.62 -7.41 9.89
C PHE A 72 -6.91 -7.52 11.39
N TYR A 73 -5.93 -7.23 12.24
CA TYR A 73 -6.13 -7.32 13.69
C TYR A 73 -7.03 -6.20 14.22
N LEU A 74 -6.97 -4.99 13.67
CA LEU A 74 -7.90 -3.91 14.01
C LEU A 74 -9.35 -4.32 13.73
N LEU A 75 -9.62 -4.87 12.55
CA LEU A 75 -10.96 -5.34 12.18
C LEU A 75 -11.39 -6.57 12.96
N SER A 76 -10.46 -7.34 13.52
CA SER A 76 -10.79 -8.51 14.34
C SER A 76 -11.50 -8.16 15.64
N PHE A 77 -11.23 -6.98 16.22
CA PHE A 77 -11.97 -6.47 17.37
C PHE A 77 -13.46 -6.22 17.07
N LEU A 78 -13.80 -6.01 15.79
CA LEU A 78 -15.16 -5.80 15.31
C LEU A 78 -15.78 -7.04 14.63
N ASN A 79 -15.05 -8.17 14.59
CA ASN A 79 -15.40 -9.36 13.81
C ASN A 79 -15.57 -9.09 12.30
N TRP A 80 -14.84 -8.11 11.75
CA TRP A 80 -14.93 -7.68 10.35
C TRP A 80 -13.71 -8.05 9.51
N GLN A 81 -12.75 -8.77 10.08
CA GLN A 81 -11.48 -9.12 9.44
C GLN A 81 -11.61 -9.93 8.13
N TYR A 82 -12.77 -10.54 7.88
CA TYR A 82 -13.08 -11.27 6.64
C TYR A 82 -14.10 -10.56 5.73
N LYS A 83 -14.58 -9.37 6.10
CA LYS A 83 -15.40 -8.54 5.22
C LYS A 83 -14.48 -7.81 4.25
N MET A 84 -14.83 -7.75 2.96
CA MET A 84 -13.98 -7.12 1.96
C MET A 84 -14.02 -5.58 2.02
N TRP A 85 -15.20 -5.01 2.24
CA TRP A 85 -15.43 -3.57 2.13
C TRP A 85 -14.53 -2.70 3.03
N PRO A 86 -14.16 -3.09 4.28
CA PRO A 86 -13.30 -2.24 5.10
C PRO A 86 -11.89 -2.12 4.52
N TYR A 87 -11.34 -3.19 3.94
CA TYR A 87 -10.03 -3.15 3.27
C TYR A 87 -10.06 -2.23 2.05
N ILE A 88 -11.13 -2.31 1.25
CA ILE A 88 -11.30 -1.46 0.07
C ILE A 88 -11.38 0.01 0.47
N VAL A 89 -12.25 0.34 1.43
CA VAL A 89 -12.41 1.73 1.90
C VAL A 89 -11.10 2.24 2.51
N VAL A 90 -10.51 1.51 3.46
CA VAL A 90 -9.32 1.99 4.19
C VAL A 90 -8.13 2.14 3.26
N TYR A 91 -7.84 1.17 2.40
CA TYR A 91 -6.66 1.27 1.54
C TYR A 91 -6.86 2.25 0.38
N THR A 92 -8.02 2.30 -0.26
CA THR A 92 -8.22 3.22 -1.40
C THR A 92 -8.40 4.67 -0.93
N VAL A 93 -9.26 4.91 0.07
CA VAL A 93 -9.46 6.28 0.58
C VAL A 93 -8.23 6.72 1.37
N GLY A 94 -7.69 5.84 2.21
CA GLY A 94 -6.47 6.12 2.97
C GLY A 94 -5.29 6.42 2.05
N SER A 95 -5.08 5.65 0.97
CA SER A 95 -4.01 5.97 0.01
C SER A 95 -4.26 7.29 -0.71
N GLY A 96 -5.51 7.59 -1.08
CA GLY A 96 -5.88 8.85 -1.73
C GLY A 96 -5.58 10.06 -0.84
N VAL A 97 -5.72 9.91 0.49
CA VAL A 97 -5.29 10.93 1.47
C VAL A 97 -3.75 10.95 1.59
N LEU A 98 -3.10 9.79 1.68
CA LEU A 98 -1.65 9.68 1.78
C LEU A 98 -0.91 10.23 0.55
N TYR A 99 -1.57 10.35 -0.61
CA TYR A 99 -1.00 11.02 -1.78
C TYR A 99 -0.48 12.43 -1.45
N PHE A 100 -1.16 13.16 -0.58
CA PHE A 100 -0.80 14.52 -0.22
C PHE A 100 0.44 14.63 0.69
N LEU A 101 1.09 13.51 1.02
CA LEU A 101 2.47 13.53 1.54
C LEU A 101 3.46 14.15 0.55
N THR A 102 3.08 14.25 -0.74
CA THR A 102 3.78 15.04 -1.76
C THR A 102 3.94 16.52 -1.38
N LEU A 103 3.09 17.08 -0.51
CA LEU A 103 3.26 18.45 0.02
C LEU A 103 4.47 18.59 0.95
N LEU A 104 5.08 17.48 1.39
CA LEU A 104 6.18 17.43 2.35
C LEU A 104 7.52 17.03 1.70
N THR A 105 7.60 17.04 0.37
CA THR A 105 8.79 16.65 -0.40
C THR A 105 8.85 17.45 -1.70
N ASP A 106 10.06 17.73 -2.19
CA ASP A 106 10.25 18.33 -3.53
C ASP A 106 10.26 17.25 -4.63
N ARG A 107 10.15 15.97 -4.27
CA ARG A 107 10.10 14.87 -5.24
C ARG A 107 8.73 14.77 -5.91
N PRO A 108 8.68 14.34 -7.17
CA PRO A 108 7.43 14.05 -7.86
C PRO A 108 6.62 12.94 -7.15
N PRO A 109 5.31 12.88 -7.40
CA PRO A 109 4.52 13.81 -8.22
C PRO A 109 4.15 15.09 -7.48
N ALA A 110 3.78 16.14 -8.21
CA ALA A 110 3.25 17.36 -7.61
C ALA A 110 1.89 17.10 -6.93
N ALA A 111 1.62 17.79 -5.82
CA ALA A 111 0.40 17.58 -5.05
C ALA A 111 -0.89 17.94 -5.82
N ASP A 112 -0.80 18.79 -6.84
CA ASP A 112 -1.89 19.20 -7.73
C ASP A 112 -1.94 18.41 -9.05
N ASP A 113 -1.07 17.40 -9.24
CA ASP A 113 -1.18 16.47 -10.36
C ASP A 113 -2.35 15.50 -10.15
N GLY A 114 -3.52 15.88 -10.69
CA GLY A 114 -4.73 15.07 -10.62
C GLY A 114 -4.61 13.71 -11.31
N MET A 115 -3.77 13.56 -12.35
CA MET A 115 -3.57 12.28 -13.01
C MET A 115 -2.70 11.34 -12.18
N ALA A 116 -1.64 11.86 -11.55
CA ALA A 116 -0.85 11.10 -10.60
C ALA A 116 -1.69 10.66 -9.40
N TRP A 117 -2.55 11.53 -8.88
CA TRP A 117 -3.50 11.16 -7.82
C TRP A 117 -4.46 10.04 -8.24
N LEU A 118 -4.99 10.11 -9.47
CA LEU A 118 -5.87 9.07 -10.02
C LEU A 118 -5.15 7.74 -10.21
N TYR A 119 -3.95 7.75 -10.77
CA TYR A 119 -3.15 6.52 -10.94
C TYR A 119 -2.77 5.92 -9.59
N TRP A 120 -2.29 6.73 -8.65
CA TRP A 120 -1.98 6.30 -7.29
C TRP A 120 -3.19 5.66 -6.61
N THR A 121 -4.32 6.38 -6.57
CA THR A 121 -5.54 5.92 -5.89
C THR A 121 -6.16 4.71 -6.58
N GLY A 122 -6.18 4.69 -7.90
CA GLY A 122 -6.67 3.56 -8.71
C GLY A 122 -5.82 2.30 -8.53
N SER A 123 -4.50 2.43 -8.50
CA SER A 123 -3.61 1.30 -8.23
C SER A 123 -3.78 0.75 -6.81
N HIS A 124 -4.05 1.62 -5.83
CA HIS A 124 -4.36 1.19 -4.48
C HIS A 124 -5.76 0.56 -4.34
N LEU A 125 -6.72 0.92 -5.20
CA LEU A 125 -7.96 0.16 -5.33
C LEU A 125 -7.69 -1.28 -5.78
N VAL A 126 -6.86 -1.48 -6.80
CA VAL A 126 -6.46 -2.83 -7.24
C VAL A 126 -5.78 -3.61 -6.11
N PHE A 127 -4.81 -2.98 -5.42
CA PHE A 127 -4.16 -3.54 -4.23
C PHE A 127 -5.20 -3.97 -3.18
N SER A 128 -6.17 -3.10 -2.87
CA SER A 128 -7.16 -3.33 -1.83
C SER A 128 -8.08 -4.51 -2.14
N VAL A 129 -8.54 -4.62 -3.39
CA VAL A 129 -9.40 -5.72 -3.85
C VAL A 129 -8.64 -7.04 -3.80
N LEU A 130 -7.37 -7.04 -4.22
CA LEU A 130 -6.51 -8.23 -4.17
C LEU A 130 -6.31 -8.69 -2.73
N VAL A 131 -5.88 -7.80 -1.84
CA VAL A 131 -5.67 -8.11 -0.42
C VAL A 131 -6.95 -8.60 0.23
N ALA A 132 -8.07 -7.88 0.05
CA ALA A 132 -9.37 -8.24 0.61
C ALA A 132 -9.82 -9.64 0.15
N SER A 133 -9.62 -9.95 -1.13
CA SER A 133 -9.94 -11.25 -1.71
C SER A 133 -9.09 -12.37 -1.14
N MET A 134 -7.77 -12.14 -1.03
CA MET A 134 -6.84 -13.13 -0.49
C MET A 134 -7.10 -13.38 1.01
N VAL A 135 -7.35 -12.32 1.79
CA VAL A 135 -7.69 -12.43 3.21
C VAL A 135 -8.97 -13.25 3.38
N SER A 136 -10.02 -12.92 2.63
CA SER A 136 -11.33 -13.56 2.76
C SER A 136 -11.30 -15.05 2.39
N ARG A 137 -10.44 -15.43 1.45
CA ARG A 137 -10.34 -16.79 0.88
C ARG A 137 -9.32 -17.68 1.57
N TYR A 138 -8.13 -17.16 1.90
CA TYR A 138 -6.98 -17.99 2.26
C TYR A 138 -6.59 -17.89 3.73
N VAL A 139 -6.91 -16.80 4.42
CA VAL A 139 -6.50 -16.62 5.81
C VAL A 139 -7.30 -17.55 6.71
N ASP A 140 -6.58 -18.33 7.51
CA ASP A 140 -7.15 -19.34 8.39
C ASP A 140 -8.15 -18.72 9.37
N ARG A 141 -9.37 -19.23 9.33
CA ARG A 141 -10.50 -18.81 10.18
C ARG A 141 -10.55 -19.52 11.52
N GLY A 142 -9.48 -20.27 11.87
CA GLY A 142 -9.34 -21.13 13.05
C GLY A 142 -10.41 -20.92 14.11
N ARG A 143 -11.16 -22.00 14.41
CA ARG A 143 -12.33 -22.06 15.31
C ARG A 143 -12.23 -20.97 16.40
N VAL A 144 -13.06 -19.95 16.25
CA VAL A 144 -13.29 -18.94 17.29
C VAL A 144 -13.82 -19.64 18.53
#